data_AF-A0A4P7LLA4-F1
#
_entry.id   AF-A0A4P7LLA4-F1
#
_cell.length_a   1.000
_cell.length_b   1.000
_cell.length_c   1.000
_cell.angle_alpha   90.00
_cell.angle_beta   90.00
_cell.angle_gamma   90.00
#
_symmetry.space_group_name_H-M   'P 1'
#
loop_
_entity.id
_entity.type
_entity.pdbx_description
1 polymer ?
#
loop_
_entity_poly.entity_id
_entity_poly.type
_entity_poly.pdbx_seq_one_letter_code
_entity_poly.pdbx_strand_id
1 'polypeptide(L)'
;MSSTKTVPCLLCAALARRWLDRQDRLRGSQIYRCAACGGRFAVTGDALGAIEQGRWDVPELKAAVRQNIASGALPRIEDVEGRPRLIAVGRQAS
;
A
#
# COMPACT_ATOMS: atom_id res chain seq x y z
N MET A 1 10.72 -16.50 -8.30
CA MET A 1 9.98 -16.32 -7.03
C MET A 1 9.88 -14.84 -6.73
N SER A 2 8.70 -14.28 -6.41
CA SER A 2 8.63 -12.90 -5.92
C SER A 2 9.30 -12.85 -4.55
N SER A 3 10.43 -12.16 -4.42
CA SER A 3 11.11 -12.02 -3.14
C SER A 3 10.21 -11.23 -2.18
N THR A 4 9.80 -11.89 -1.10
CA THR A 4 9.14 -11.20 0.01
C THR A 4 10.21 -10.54 0.85
N LYS A 5 10.05 -9.26 1.14
CA LYS A 5 10.96 -8.45 1.95
C LYS A 5 10.27 -8.07 3.25
N THR A 6 11.05 -7.97 4.32
CA THR A 6 10.60 -7.37 5.59
C THR A 6 10.98 -5.89 5.57
N VAL A 7 9.99 -5.00 5.71
CA VAL A 7 10.18 -3.54 5.62
C VAL A 7 9.25 -2.82 6.62
N PRO A 8 9.50 -1.55 6.96
CA PRO A 8 8.57 -0.75 7.74
C PRO A 8 7.20 -0.61 7.03
N CYS A 9 6.11 -0.78 7.78
CA CYS A 9 4.76 -0.56 7.29
C CYS A 9 4.52 0.94 7.05
N LEU A 10 4.01 1.30 5.87
CA LEU A 10 3.68 2.69 5.57
C LEU A 10 2.60 3.27 6.50
N LEU A 11 1.76 2.44 7.11
CA LEU A 11 0.68 2.89 7.99
C LEU A 11 1.10 3.07 9.45
N CYS A 12 1.96 2.20 9.99
CA CYS A 12 2.25 2.17 11.42
C CYS A 12 3.74 2.04 11.77
N ALA A 13 4.62 2.05 10.77
CA ALA A 13 6.07 1.87 10.89
C ALA A 13 6.56 0.51 11.46
N ALA A 14 5.69 -0.31 12.04
CA ALA A 14 6.02 -1.68 12.45
C ALA A 14 6.44 -2.55 11.25
N LEU A 15 7.19 -3.64 11.51
CA LEU A 15 7.63 -4.54 10.45
C LEU A 15 6.44 -5.18 9.72
N ALA A 16 6.50 -5.14 8.39
CA ALA A 16 5.53 -5.71 7.48
C ALA A 16 6.23 -6.55 6.41
N ARG A 17 5.48 -7.49 5.84
CA ARG A 17 5.92 -8.20 4.63
C ARG A 17 5.51 -7.39 3.41
N ARG A 18 6.44 -7.24 2.47
CA ARG A 18 6.24 -6.58 1.18
C ARG A 18 6.69 -7.47 0.03
N TRP A 19 5.87 -7.60 -1.01
CA TRP A 19 6.24 -8.37 -2.20
C TRP A 19 5.63 -7.75 -3.46
N LEU A 20 6.22 -8.04 -4.61
CA LEU A 20 5.69 -7.60 -5.91
C LEU A 20 4.34 -8.27 -6.17
N ASP A 21 3.33 -7.46 -6.48
CA ASP A 21 2.04 -7.91 -7.00
C ASP A 21 2.22 -8.46 -8.42
N ARG A 22 1.98 -9.75 -8.58
CA ARG A 22 2.11 -10.40 -9.89
C ARG A 22 0.96 -10.08 -10.83
N GLN A 23 -0.18 -9.65 -10.30
CA GLN A 23 -1.35 -9.28 -11.12
C GLN A 23 -1.21 -7.87 -11.69
N ASP A 24 -0.32 -7.05 -11.12
CA ASP A 24 -0.14 -5.64 -11.50
C ASP A 24 1.33 -5.29 -11.76
N ARG A 25 2.01 -6.15 -12.53
CA ARG A 25 3.44 -6.00 -12.86
C ARG A 25 3.74 -4.74 -13.66
N LEU A 26 2.84 -4.32 -14.53
CA LEU A 26 3.03 -3.14 -15.39
C LEU A 26 3.17 -1.86 -14.56
N ARG A 27 2.47 -1.76 -13.44
CA ARG A 27 2.55 -0.62 -12.51
C ARG A 27 3.61 -0.81 -11.41
N GLY A 28 4.34 -1.93 -11.45
CA GLY A 28 5.33 -2.28 -10.43
C GLY A 28 4.74 -2.39 -9.02
N SER A 29 3.45 -2.70 -8.90
CA SER A 29 2.75 -2.64 -7.61
C SER A 29 3.32 -3.61 -6.59
N GLN A 30 3.35 -3.18 -5.34
CA GLN A 30 3.83 -3.96 -4.20
C GLN A 30 2.71 -4.11 -3.19
N ILE A 31 2.49 -5.34 -2.74
CA ILE A 31 1.56 -5.65 -1.66
C ILE A 31 2.30 -5.54 -0.34
N TYR A 32 1.72 -4.80 0.60
CA TYR A 32 2.06 -4.80 2.01
C TYR A 32 1.09 -5.69 2.78
N ARG A 33 1.62 -6.43 3.76
CA ARG A 33 0.83 -7.11 4.81
C ARG A 33 1.51 -6.90 6.15
N CYS A 34 0.86 -6.14 7.02
CA CYS A 34 1.32 -5.84 8.37
C CYS A 34 0.44 -6.57 9.39
N ALA A 35 1.06 -7.37 10.26
CA ALA A 35 0.35 -8.04 11.34
C ALA A 35 -0.02 -7.08 12.49
N ALA A 36 0.79 -6.04 12.73
CA ALA A 36 0.60 -5.12 13.85
C ALA A 36 -0.65 -4.23 13.69
N CYS A 37 -0.89 -3.69 12.49
CA CYS A 37 -2.09 -2.88 12.23
C CYS A 37 -3.17 -3.62 11.42
N GLY A 38 -3.01 -4.94 11.22
CA GLY A 38 -3.91 -5.75 10.38
C GLY A 38 -3.96 -5.36 8.90
N GLY A 39 -3.11 -4.43 8.45
CA GLY A 39 -3.25 -3.80 7.15
C GLY A 39 -2.71 -4.65 6.00
N ARG A 40 -3.56 -4.99 5.04
CA ARG A 40 -3.16 -5.44 3.70
C ARG A 40 -3.57 -4.40 2.66
N PHE A 41 -2.61 -3.93 1.86
CA PHE A 41 -2.83 -2.90 0.84
C PHE A 41 -1.77 -2.97 -0.25
N ALA A 42 -2.07 -2.45 -1.43
CA ALA A 42 -1.16 -2.34 -2.56
C ALA A 42 -0.64 -0.90 -2.71
N VAL A 43 0.55 -0.73 -3.28
CA VAL A 43 1.13 0.57 -3.61
C VAL A 43 1.85 0.44 -4.95
N THR A 44 1.55 1.29 -5.93
CA THR A 44 2.28 1.29 -7.21
C THR A 44 3.74 1.71 -7.03
N GLY A 45 4.60 1.41 -8.00
CA GLY A 45 6.02 1.80 -7.93
C GLY A 45 6.21 3.31 -7.78
N ASP A 46 5.50 4.10 -8.59
CA ASP A 46 5.57 5.56 -8.58
C ASP A 46 5.09 6.15 -7.25
N ALA A 47 3.97 5.62 -6.73
CA ALA A 47 3.43 6.04 -5.44
C ALA A 47 4.38 5.73 -4.29
N LEU A 48 5.02 4.56 -4.31
CA LEU A 48 6.01 4.20 -3.31
C LEU A 48 7.20 5.17 -3.35
N GLY A 49 7.71 5.48 -4.54
CA GLY A 49 8.78 6.46 -4.71
C GLY A 49 8.39 7.86 -4.22
N ALA A 50 7.15 8.30 -4.46
CA ALA A 50 6.63 9.58 -3.94
C ALA A 50 6.59 9.62 -2.41
N ILE A 51 6.12 8.54 -1.78
CA ILE A 51 6.06 8.42 -0.31
C ILE A 51 7.48 8.42 0.28
N GLU A 52 8.41 7.63 -0.29
CA GLU A 52 9.79 7.52 0.21
C GLU A 52 10.57 8.84 0.07
N GLN A 53 10.25 9.65 -0.94
CA GLN A 53 10.82 11.00 -1.13
C GLN A 53 10.14 12.08 -0.28
N GLY A 54 9.08 11.75 0.48
CA GLY A 54 8.34 12.72 1.28
C GLY A 54 7.55 13.73 0.45
N ARG A 55 7.17 13.40 -0.79
CA ARG A 55 6.43 14.31 -1.69
C ARG A 55 4.98 14.55 -1.26
N TRP A 56 4.43 13.71 -0.39
CA TRP A 56 3.04 13.75 0.03
C TRP A 56 2.93 13.93 1.54
N ASP A 57 1.96 14.74 1.96
CA ASP A 57 1.47 14.69 3.33
C ASP A 57 0.59 13.44 3.50
N VAL A 58 1.09 12.48 4.26
CA VAL A 58 0.53 11.13 4.36
C VAL A 58 -0.47 10.85 5.50
N PRO A 59 -0.73 11.70 6.52
CA PRO A 59 -1.70 11.40 7.57
C PRO A 59 -3.11 11.10 7.06
N GLU A 60 -3.66 11.97 6.20
CA GLU A 60 -5.00 11.77 5.63
C GLU A 60 -5.06 10.53 4.74
N LEU A 61 -4.04 10.32 3.90
CA LEU A 61 -3.91 9.13 3.07
C LEU A 61 -3.88 7.85 3.94
N LYS A 62 -3.11 7.84 5.04
CA LYS A 62 -3.05 6.71 5.97
C LYS A 62 -4.40 6.46 6.63
N ALA A 63 -5.14 7.50 7.00
CA ALA A 63 -6.48 7.38 7.56
C ALA A 63 -7.46 6.76 6.53
N ALA A 64 -7.45 7.25 5.29
CA ALA A 64 -8.29 6.72 4.22
C ALA A 64 -7.97 5.24 3.88
N VAL A 65 -6.69 4.86 3.87
CA VAL A 65 -6.27 3.46 3.67
C VAL A 65 -6.80 2.58 4.81
N ARG A 66 -6.66 3.02 6.07
CA ARG A 66 -7.17 2.27 7.23
C ARG A 66 -8.69 2.11 7.18
N GLN A 67 -9.42 3.15 6.78
CA GLN A 67 -10.88 3.09 6.63
C GLN A 67 -11.30 2.06 5.57
N ASN A 68 -10.60 2.01 4.43
CA ASN A 68 -10.84 1.01 3.39
C ASN A 68 -10.55 -0.42 3.88
N ILE A 69 -9.47 -0.60 4.64
CA ILE A 69 -9.15 -1.91 5.23
C ILE A 69 -10.26 -2.33 6.23
N ALA A 70 -10.70 -1.41 7.08
CA ALA A 70 -11.76 -1.66 8.05
C ALA A 70 -13.11 -2.00 7.39
N SER A 71 -13.39 -1.46 6.20
CA SER A 71 -14.57 -1.83 5.41
C SER A 71 -14.41 -3.12 4.60
N GLY A 72 -13.28 -3.82 4.76
CA GLY A 72 -12.99 -5.08 4.08
C GLY A 72 -12.53 -4.92 2.63
N ALA A 73 -12.24 -3.71 2.16
CA ALA A 73 -11.67 -3.49 0.84
C ALA A 73 -10.15 -3.72 0.85
N LEU A 74 -9.58 -4.16 -0.27
CA LEU A 74 -8.14 -4.15 -0.51
C LEU A 74 -7.78 -2.84 -1.24
N PRO A 75 -7.28 -1.82 -0.52
CA PRO A 75 -6.91 -0.56 -1.16
C PRO A 75 -5.60 -0.68 -1.94
N ARG A 76 -5.50 0.05 -3.05
CA ARG A 76 -4.26 0.37 -3.76
C ARG A 76 -4.03 1.87 -3.73
N ILE A 77 -2.82 2.27 -3.34
CA ILE A 77 -2.34 3.64 -3.44
C ILE A 77 -1.65 3.80 -4.79
N GLU A 78 -2.04 4.83 -5.54
CA GLU A 78 -1.49 5.20 -6.84
C GLU A 78 -1.03 6.66 -6.83
N ASP A 79 -0.05 6.99 -7.67
CA ASP A 79 0.26 8.36 -8.07
C ASP A 79 -0.58 8.67 -9.31
N VAL A 80 -1.43 9.70 -9.22
CA VAL A 80 -2.17 10.23 -10.35
C VAL A 80 -1.87 11.72 -10.44
N GLU A 81 -1.15 12.11 -11.49
CA GLU A 81 -0.79 13.51 -11.76
C GLU A 81 -0.04 14.17 -10.57
N GLY A 82 0.84 13.41 -9.90
CA GLY A 82 1.64 13.88 -8.77
C GLY A 82 0.91 13.85 -7.42
N ARG A 83 -0.34 13.35 -7.38
CA ARG A 83 -1.16 13.30 -6.17
C ARG A 83 -1.48 11.86 -5.75
N PRO A 84 -1.57 11.57 -4.44
CA PRO A 84 -1.97 10.26 -4.00
C PRO A 84 -3.44 10.02 -4.32
N ARG A 85 -3.75 8.89 -4.95
CA ARG A 85 -5.10 8.39 -5.14
C ARG A 85 -5.27 7.03 -4.49
N LEU A 86 -6.41 6.83 -3.85
CA LEU A 86 -6.80 5.55 -3.25
C LEU A 86 -7.92 4.91 -4.07
N ILE A 87 -7.73 3.66 -4.49
CA ILE A 87 -8.76 2.88 -5.16
C ILE A 87 -8.92 1.51 -4.50
N ALA A 88 -10.11 0.91 -4.59
CA ALA A 88 -10.32 -0.47 -4.15
C ALA A 88 -10.04 -1.42 -5.33
N VAL A 89 -9.11 -2.36 -5.16
CA VAL A 89 -8.74 -3.35 -6.20
C VAL A 89 -9.19 -4.76 -5.87
N GLY A 90 -9.89 -4.94 -4.74
CA GLY A 90 -10.39 -6.23 -4.30
C GLY A 90 -10.91 -6.16 -2.87
N ARG A 91 -10.95 -7.31 -2.20
CA ARG A 91 -11.34 -7.46 -0.79
C ARG A 91 -10.14 -7.89 0.06
N GLN A 92 -10.19 -7.56 1.34
CA GLN A 92 -9.32 -8.19 2.33
C GLN A 92 -9.54 -9.70 2.25
N ALA A 93 -8.47 -10.47 2.06
CA ALA A 93 -8.58 -11.91 2.18
C ALA A 93 -8.59 -12.24 3.67
N SER A 94 -9.63 -12.98 4.10
CA SER A 94 -9.74 -13.57 5.43
C SER A 94 -8.49 -14.38 5.79
#